data_AF-A0A1Y0CCV7-F1
#
_entry.id   AF-A0A1Y0CCV7-F1
#
_cell.length_a   1.000
_cell.length_b   1.000
_cell.length_c   1.000
_cell.angle_alpha   90.00
_cell.angle_beta   90.00
_cell.angle_gamma   90.00
#
_symmetry.space_group_name_H-M   'P 1'
#
loop_
_entity.id
_entity.type
_entity.pdbx_description
1 polymer ?
#
loop_
_entity_poly.entity_id
_entity_poly.type
_entity_poly.pdbx_seq_one_letter_code
_entity_poly.pdbx_strand_id
1 'polypeptide(L)'
;MNESHADLDQYAGALSTCVTAEHGEYHVSIVAGYADVAFADIRPSSSAIELSIDIAAGNPSPRLRRELIDAVFHLDVMHNPVTLRATLPLGDVDLLDDVALHCADIHTRAAGGSCLVDGHLSA
;
A
#
# COMPACT_ATOMS: atom_id res chain seq x y z
N MET A 1 17.17 35.46 -2.06
CA MET A 1 17.20 33.98 -2.07
C MET A 1 15.82 33.56 -1.62
N ASN A 2 14.95 33.21 -2.56
CA ASN A 2 13.51 33.04 -2.32
C ASN A 2 13.21 31.55 -2.23
N GLU A 3 12.98 31.06 -1.02
CA GLU A 3 12.47 29.72 -0.76
C GLU A 3 10.97 29.73 -1.02
N SER A 4 10.57 29.50 -2.27
CA SER A 4 9.19 29.18 -2.61
C SER A 4 9.00 27.68 -2.44
N HIS A 5 8.64 27.32 -1.20
CA HIS A 5 8.08 26.05 -0.77
C HIS A 5 6.73 25.85 -1.49
N ALA A 6 6.78 25.51 -2.78
CA ALA A 6 5.59 25.11 -3.52
C ALA A 6 5.35 23.63 -3.26
N ASP A 7 4.10 23.33 -2.91
CA ASP A 7 3.47 22.02 -3.06
C ASP A 7 3.61 21.01 -1.91
N LEU A 8 3.05 21.34 -0.75
CA LEU A 8 2.70 20.33 0.28
C LEU A 8 1.18 20.21 0.48
N ASP A 9 0.36 20.93 -0.30
CA ASP A 9 -1.09 21.05 -0.11
C ASP A 9 -1.91 20.58 -1.33
N GLN A 10 -1.28 20.14 -2.43
CA GLN A 10 -2.01 19.72 -3.63
C GLN A 10 -2.87 18.45 -3.42
N TYR A 11 -2.65 17.74 -2.31
CA TYR A 11 -3.43 16.56 -1.89
C TYR A 11 -4.28 16.81 -0.63
N ALA A 12 -4.50 18.07 -0.22
CA ALA A 12 -5.47 18.42 0.84
C ALA A 12 -6.93 18.35 0.37
N GLY A 13 -7.18 17.91 -0.87
CA GLY A 13 -8.50 17.54 -1.37
C GLY A 13 -9.02 16.26 -0.71
N ALA A 14 -10.33 16.06 -0.70
CA ALA A 14 -10.98 14.88 -0.15
C ALA A 14 -10.41 13.60 -0.80
N LEU A 15 -9.52 12.91 -0.08
CA LEU A 15 -9.05 11.59 -0.46
C LEU A 15 -10.26 10.66 -0.44
N SER A 16 -10.52 10.01 -1.57
CA SER A 16 -11.59 9.03 -1.68
C SER A 16 -10.95 7.66 -1.87
N THR A 17 -11.19 6.76 -0.91
CA THR A 17 -10.78 5.37 -1.01
C THR A 17 -11.81 4.61 -1.84
N CYS A 18 -11.38 4.09 -2.97
CA CYS A 18 -12.16 3.19 -3.80
C CYS A 18 -11.67 1.76 -3.58
N VAL A 19 -12.59 0.86 -3.24
CA VAL A 19 -12.30 -0.58 -3.14
C VAL A 19 -13.15 -1.28 -4.17
N THR A 20 -12.51 -1.94 -5.13
CA THR A 20 -13.16 -2.78 -6.13
C THR A 20 -12.72 -4.21 -5.92
N ALA A 21 -13.67 -5.14 -5.89
CA ALA A 21 -13.38 -6.57 -5.80
C ALA A 21 -13.85 -7.22 -7.10
N GLU A 22 -12.90 -7.69 -7.91
CA GLU A 22 -13.17 -8.31 -9.21
C GLU A 22 -12.56 -9.72 -9.22
N HIS A 23 -13.36 -10.74 -9.55
CA HIS A 23 -12.88 -12.14 -9.68
C HIS A 23 -12.18 -12.74 -8.44
N GLY A 24 -12.34 -12.15 -7.26
CA GLY A 24 -11.66 -12.58 -6.03
C GLY A 24 -10.34 -11.85 -5.77
N GLU A 25 -9.98 -10.90 -6.64
CA GLU A 25 -8.90 -9.94 -6.45
C GLU A 25 -9.52 -8.64 -5.90
N TYR A 26 -8.84 -8.01 -4.96
CA TYR A 26 -9.24 -6.71 -4.41
C TYR A 26 -8.28 -5.65 -4.92
N HIS A 27 -8.81 -4.57 -5.43
CA HIS A 27 -8.06 -3.42 -5.85
C HIS A 27 -8.53 -2.24 -5.00
N VAL A 28 -7.62 -1.72 -4.20
CA VAL A 28 -7.84 -0.54 -3.36
C VAL A 28 -7.09 0.60 -3.99
N SER A 29 -7.76 1.68 -4.36
CA SER A 29 -7.11 2.86 -4.90
C SER A 29 -7.55 4.10 -4.13
N ILE A 30 -6.61 5.03 -3.95
CA ILE A 30 -6.87 6.34 -3.36
C ILE A 30 -6.88 7.35 -4.48
N VAL A 31 -8.01 8.03 -4.63
CA VAL A 31 -8.21 9.09 -5.61
C VAL A 31 -8.12 10.44 -4.90
N ALA A 32 -7.28 11.32 -5.42
CA ALA A 32 -7.23 12.71 -4.99
C ALA A 32 -7.81 13.61 -6.11
N GLY A 33 -9.05 14.04 -5.93
CA GLY A 33 -9.78 14.82 -6.93
C GLY A 33 -10.12 13.97 -8.16
N TYR A 34 -9.28 14.00 -9.20
CA TYR A 34 -9.50 13.30 -10.47
C TYR A 34 -8.33 12.38 -10.89
N ALA A 35 -7.28 12.28 -10.08
CA ALA A 35 -6.13 11.44 -10.35
C ALA A 35 -6.01 10.34 -9.29
N ASP A 36 -5.71 9.13 -9.73
CA ASP A 36 -5.31 8.05 -8.85
C ASP A 36 -3.88 8.31 -8.37
N VAL A 37 -3.69 8.35 -7.05
CA VAL A 37 -2.43 8.75 -6.43
C VAL A 37 -1.74 7.60 -5.73
N ALA A 38 -2.47 6.56 -5.37
CA ALA A 38 -1.91 5.31 -4.87
C ALA A 38 -2.90 4.19 -5.07
N PHE A 39 -2.39 3.00 -5.35
CA PHE A 39 -3.22 1.81 -5.44
C PHE A 39 -2.50 0.61 -4.85
N ALA A 40 -3.31 -0.32 -4.35
CA ALA A 40 -2.91 -1.59 -3.81
C ALA A 40 -3.77 -2.67 -4.47
N ASP A 41 -3.11 -3.66 -5.05
CA ASP A 41 -3.73 -4.81 -5.67
C ASP A 41 -3.47 -6.04 -4.80
N ILE A 42 -4.54 -6.74 -4.43
CA ILE A 42 -4.55 -7.86 -3.50
C ILE A 42 -5.11 -9.06 -4.23
N ARG A 43 -4.26 -10.04 -4.48
CA ARG A 43 -4.62 -11.32 -5.09
C ARG A 43 -4.51 -12.42 -4.04
N PRO A 44 -5.59 -12.75 -3.33
CA PRO A 44 -5.58 -13.90 -2.45
C PRO A 44 -5.52 -15.20 -3.28
N SER A 45 -4.49 -16.00 -3.03
CA SER A 45 -4.34 -17.35 -3.55
C SER A 45 -4.59 -18.38 -2.45
N SER A 46 -4.70 -19.67 -2.83
CA SER A 46 -5.00 -20.75 -1.87
C SER A 46 -3.95 -20.95 -0.77
N SER A 47 -2.75 -20.37 -0.89
CA SER A 47 -1.65 -20.56 0.09
C SER A 47 -0.86 -19.28 0.41
N ALA A 48 -1.14 -18.19 -0.30
CA ALA A 48 -0.46 -16.91 -0.10
C ALA A 48 -1.36 -15.77 -0.61
N ILE A 49 -1.13 -14.55 -0.14
CA ILE A 49 -1.77 -13.33 -0.64
C ILE A 49 -0.69 -12.50 -1.31
N GLU A 50 -0.87 -12.20 -2.60
CA GLU A 50 0.02 -11.28 -3.31
C GLU A 50 -0.54 -9.87 -3.16
N LEU A 51 0.22 -8.99 -2.54
CA LEU A 51 -0.09 -7.58 -2.36
C LEU A 51 0.88 -6.78 -3.25
N SER A 52 0.39 -5.90 -4.09
CA SER A 52 1.23 -5.02 -4.90
C SER A 52 0.79 -3.58 -4.65
N ILE A 53 1.66 -2.79 -4.05
CA ILE A 53 1.39 -1.39 -3.74
C ILE A 53 2.24 -0.54 -4.66
N ASP A 54 1.59 0.41 -5.33
CA ASP A 54 2.24 1.42 -6.13
C ASP A 54 1.71 2.78 -5.73
N ILE A 55 2.61 3.77 -5.69
CA ILE A 55 2.26 5.11 -5.28
C ILE A 55 2.79 6.07 -6.33
N ALA A 56 1.91 6.92 -6.85
CA ALA A 56 2.25 7.83 -7.92
C ALA A 56 3.40 8.77 -7.51
N ALA A 57 4.34 8.98 -8.43
CA ALA A 57 5.47 9.88 -8.24
C ALA A 57 4.97 11.33 -8.12
N GLY A 58 4.98 11.87 -6.90
CA GLY A 58 4.49 13.23 -6.64
C GLY A 58 4.51 13.65 -5.17
N ASN A 59 5.29 12.96 -4.34
CA ASN A 59 5.28 13.13 -2.88
C ASN A 59 3.88 12.99 -2.26
N PRO A 60 3.29 11.78 -2.32
CA PRO A 60 2.04 11.46 -1.62
C PRO A 60 2.18 11.80 -0.13
N SER A 61 1.16 12.44 0.44
CA SER A 61 1.11 12.75 1.87
C SER A 61 1.31 11.47 2.70
N PRO A 62 2.09 11.48 3.81
CA PRO A 62 2.28 10.28 4.63
C PRO A 62 0.96 9.71 5.18
N ARG A 63 -0.03 10.59 5.39
CA ARG A 63 -1.40 10.20 5.75
C ARG A 63 -2.05 9.28 4.71
N LEU A 64 -1.84 9.54 3.43
CA LEU A 64 -2.44 8.77 2.34
C LEU A 64 -1.96 7.32 2.33
N ARG A 65 -0.66 7.15 2.54
CA ARG A 65 -0.03 5.83 2.62
C ARG A 65 -0.65 4.99 3.74
N ARG A 66 -0.81 5.59 4.90
CA ARG A 66 -1.42 4.95 6.06
C ARG A 66 -2.88 4.60 5.85
N GLU A 67 -3.67 5.49 5.22
CA GLU A 67 -5.07 5.19 4.87
C GLU A 67 -5.19 4.04 3.86
N LEU A 68 -4.28 3.96 2.88
CA LEU A 68 -4.24 2.84 1.92
C LEU A 68 -3.94 1.53 2.64
N ILE A 69 -2.89 1.50 3.48
CA ILE A 69 -2.52 0.32 4.26
C ILE A 69 -3.67 -0.09 5.19
N ASP A 70 -4.24 0.84 5.94
CA ASP A 70 -5.37 0.56 6.84
C ASP A 70 -6.54 -0.04 6.07
N ALA A 71 -6.91 0.53 4.92
CA ALA A 71 -7.97 0.00 4.06
C ALA A 71 -7.65 -1.40 3.51
N VAL A 72 -6.39 -1.68 3.16
CA VAL A 72 -5.94 -3.00 2.71
C VAL A 72 -6.03 -4.03 3.82
N PHE A 73 -5.51 -3.72 5.01
CA PHE A 73 -5.53 -4.63 6.16
C PHE A 73 -6.90 -4.75 6.80
N HIS A 74 -7.83 -3.82 6.56
CA HIS A 74 -9.23 -3.94 6.96
C HIS A 74 -10.01 -4.99 6.16
N LEU A 75 -9.45 -5.52 5.07
CA LEU A 75 -10.08 -6.59 4.29
C LEU A 75 -10.02 -7.93 5.06
N ASP A 76 -11.15 -8.64 5.11
CA ASP A 76 -11.27 -9.94 5.79
C ASP A 76 -10.24 -10.97 5.30
N VAL A 77 -9.85 -10.89 4.02
CA VAL A 77 -8.80 -11.75 3.44
C VAL A 77 -7.44 -11.57 4.12
N MET A 78 -7.13 -10.37 4.62
CA MET A 78 -5.88 -10.06 5.32
C MET A 78 -5.87 -10.52 6.78
N HIS A 79 -7.01 -10.98 7.31
CA HIS A 79 -7.11 -11.52 8.67
C HIS A 79 -6.83 -13.03 8.72
N ASN A 80 -6.64 -13.69 7.57
CA ASN A 80 -6.36 -15.11 7.52
C ASN A 80 -4.85 -15.36 7.72
N PRO A 81 -4.42 -16.28 8.62
CA PRO A 81 -3.02 -16.60 8.82
C PRO A 81 -2.43 -17.35 7.61
N VAL A 82 -2.04 -16.59 6.59
CA VAL A 82 -1.41 -17.08 5.36
C VAL A 82 -0.14 -16.27 5.05
N THR A 83 0.61 -16.73 4.05
CA THR A 83 1.83 -16.05 3.61
C THR A 83 1.45 -14.79 2.83
N LEU A 84 1.85 -13.61 3.30
CA LEU A 84 1.74 -12.35 2.55
C LEU A 84 2.98 -12.15 1.69
N ARG A 85 2.79 -11.73 0.44
CA ARG A 85 3.86 -11.35 -0.49
C ARG A 85 3.56 -9.95 -1.01
N ALA A 86 4.06 -8.94 -0.30
CA ALA A 86 3.91 -7.56 -0.68
C ALA A 86 5.02 -7.10 -1.64
N THR A 87 4.66 -6.30 -2.64
CA THR A 87 5.59 -5.58 -3.51
C THR A 87 5.43 -4.10 -3.23
N LEU A 88 6.50 -3.47 -2.77
CA LEU A 88 6.54 -2.07 -2.36
C LEU A 88 7.53 -1.29 -3.26
N PRO A 89 7.32 0.01 -3.49
CA PRO A 89 8.33 0.85 -4.13
C PRO A 89 9.60 0.92 -3.26
N LEU A 90 10.78 0.82 -3.88
CA LEU A 90 12.04 0.84 -3.16
C LEU A 90 12.28 2.22 -2.52
N GLY A 91 12.61 2.24 -1.22
CA GLY A 91 12.89 3.47 -0.46
C GLY A 91 11.74 3.93 0.43
N ASP A 92 10.58 3.28 0.35
CA ASP A 92 9.40 3.59 1.16
C ASP A 92 9.42 2.81 2.49
N VAL A 93 10.28 3.26 3.41
CA VAL A 93 10.49 2.60 4.73
C VAL A 93 9.27 2.67 5.63
N ASP A 94 8.44 3.71 5.47
CA ASP A 94 7.24 3.94 6.25
C ASP A 94 6.17 2.90 5.87
N LEU A 95 6.01 2.65 4.56
CA LEU A 95 5.14 1.58 4.05
C LEU A 95 5.59 0.20 4.54
N LEU A 96 6.90 -0.03 4.59
CA LEU A 96 7.46 -1.28 5.08
C LEU A 96 7.20 -1.47 6.57
N ASP A 97 7.39 -0.43 7.38
CA ASP A 97 7.14 -0.48 8.84
C ASP A 97 5.67 -0.77 9.15
N ASP A 98 4.75 -0.10 8.41
CA ASP A 98 3.30 -0.32 8.54
C ASP A 98 2.93 -1.77 8.17
N VAL A 99 3.42 -2.30 7.04
CA VAL A 99 3.20 -3.71 6.66
C VAL A 99 3.79 -4.67 7.69
N ALA A 100 4.98 -4.35 8.22
CA ALA A 100 5.64 -5.17 9.22
C ALA A 100 4.88 -5.22 10.54
N LEU A 101 4.16 -4.17 10.91
CA LEU A 101 3.34 -4.12 12.11
C LEU A 101 2.19 -5.15 12.07
N HIS A 102 1.70 -5.47 10.89
CA HIS A 102 0.61 -6.43 10.67
C HIS A 102 1.08 -7.87 10.40
N CYS A 103 2.39 -8.07 10.27
CA CYS A 103 2.98 -9.38 10.00
C CYS A 103 3.72 -9.93 11.24
N ALA A 104 3.56 -11.22 11.51
CA ALA A 104 4.26 -11.91 12.61
C ALA A 104 5.75 -12.12 12.30
N ASP A 105 6.08 -12.31 11.02
CA ASP A 105 7.44 -12.40 10.49
C ASP A 105 7.50 -11.67 9.15
N ILE A 106 8.62 -11.00 8.90
CA ILE A 106 8.89 -10.35 7.61
C ILE A 106 10.27 -10.72 7.11
N HIS A 107 10.35 -10.87 5.80
CA HIS A 107 11.56 -11.04 5.06
C HIS A 107 11.50 -10.10 3.87
N THR A 108 12.47 -9.21 3.78
CA THR A 108 12.54 -8.24 2.68
C THR A 108 13.67 -8.60 1.74
N ARG A 109 13.40 -8.49 0.44
CA ARG A 109 14.40 -8.62 -0.61
C ARG A 109 14.24 -7.53 -1.64
N ALA A 110 15.36 -6.92 -2.02
CA ALA A 110 15.38 -5.96 -3.10
C ALA A 110 15.14 -6.67 -4.45
N ALA A 111 14.30 -6.08 -5.29
CA ALA A 111 13.94 -6.53 -6.62
C ALA A 111 14.05 -5.37 -7.62
N GLY A 112 15.29 -4.92 -7.86
CA GLY A 112 15.56 -3.81 -8.77
C GLY A 112 15.02 -2.48 -8.23
N GLY A 113 13.95 -1.96 -8.86
CA GLY A 113 13.28 -0.71 -8.44
C GLY A 113 12.21 -0.88 -7.35
N SER A 114 11.96 -2.11 -6.92
CA SER A 114 10.95 -2.44 -5.91
C SER A 114 11.56 -3.27 -4.79
N CYS A 115 10.88 -3.33 -3.65
CA CYS A 115 11.17 -4.21 -2.53
C CYS A 115 10.06 -5.25 -2.44
N LEU A 116 10.43 -6.53 -2.49
CA LEU A 116 9.52 -7.62 -2.17
C LEU A 116 9.60 -7.87 -0.67
N VAL A 117 8.46 -8.05 -0.05
CA VAL A 117 8.30 -8.36 1.37
C VAL A 117 7.49 -9.64 1.45
N ASP A 118 8.10 -10.71 1.91
CA ASP A 118 7.41 -11.94 2.25
C ASP A 118 7.24 -12.03 3.77
N GLY A 119 6.07 -12.44 4.23
CA GLY A 119 5.78 -12.49 5.65
C GLY A 119 4.57 -13.35 5.97
N HIS A 120 4.28 -13.52 7.25
CA HIS A 120 3.10 -14.24 7.71
C HIS A 120 2.14 -13.26 8.38
N LEU A 121 0.88 -13.24 7.94
CA LEU A 121 -0.14 -12.40 8.56
C LEU A 121 -0.38 -12.85 10.00
N SER A 122 -0.33 -11.89 10.93
CA SER A 122 -0.73 -12.13 12.31
C SER A 122 -2.25 -12.03 12.38
N ALA A 123 -2.92 -13.15 12.63
CA ALA A 123 -4.36 -13.20 12.88
C ALA A 123 -4.78 -12.44 14.15
#